data_AF-A0A4V4NFE3-F1
#
_entry.id   AF-A0A4V4NFE3-F1
#
_cell.length_a   1.000
_cell.length_b   1.000
_cell.length_c   1.000
_cell.angle_alpha   90.00
_cell.angle_beta   90.00
_cell.angle_gamma   90.00
#
_symmetry.space_group_name_H-M   'P 1'
#
loop_
_entity.id
_entity.type
_entity.pdbx_description
1 polymer ?
#
loop_
_entity_poly.entity_id
_entity_poly.type
_entity_poly.pdbx_seq_one_letter_code
_entity_poly.pdbx_strand_id
1 'polypeptide(L)'
;MIPFRTTGYNGYACKYSPFYDNKIAVATAANYGLVGNGRLYILSITPDGRIVQDAIFDTQDGLYDVSWSELHENQLLTCSGDGSISLFDTTLQQFPIKRFHEHQREVFSVNWNMVDKSVFCSSSWDSTVKVWSPVRNNSLLTLTSIKDFTTKTELPPVPNSQMPPLSTKPIAENTANDCVYQATFSPHDGNTIISVNSASHCQVWDTRSAKPLVLDFISHGGLEVLSCDFNKYRPTVIATASVDKSIKIWDLRMIPDLQHHSVAHKNKVGPSPRNKLIGHDFAVRKVQWSPHASDILLSCSYDMTCRVWRDLTDETAPFMSGMRMRHGDALINQFDAHSEFVLGCDWSLWGRGFVASTGWDEMVYVWKAI
;
A
#
# COMPACT_ATOMS: atom_id res chain seq x y z
N MET A 1 -24.85 2.24 6.11
CA MET A 1 -23.48 2.33 6.66
C MET A 1 -23.55 1.86 8.10
N ILE A 2 -22.58 1.04 8.52
CA ILE A 2 -22.54 0.41 9.84
C ILE A 2 -21.25 0.87 10.52
N PRO A 3 -21.32 1.61 11.63
CA PRO A 3 -20.15 2.09 12.36
C PRO A 3 -19.72 1.16 13.50
N PHE A 4 -18.43 1.17 13.80
CA PHE A 4 -17.83 0.62 15.01
C PHE A 4 -16.72 1.56 15.48
N ARG A 5 -16.54 1.71 16.80
CA ARG A 5 -15.51 2.60 17.36
C ARG A 5 -14.42 1.83 18.08
N THR A 6 -13.17 2.03 17.66
CA THR A 6 -11.96 1.50 18.28
C THR A 6 -11.43 2.47 19.34
N THR A 7 -12.21 2.67 20.42
CA THR A 7 -11.94 3.72 21.43
C THR A 7 -10.49 3.77 21.90
N GLY A 8 -9.84 4.93 21.72
CA GLY A 8 -8.45 5.18 22.10
C GLY A 8 -7.40 4.66 21.09
N TYR A 9 -7.82 4.05 19.98
CA TYR A 9 -6.96 3.50 18.95
C TYR A 9 -7.37 3.96 17.55
N ASN A 10 -6.41 4.51 16.82
CA ASN A 10 -6.58 5.07 15.48
C ASN A 10 -6.36 3.97 14.43
N GLY A 11 -7.25 3.89 13.44
CA GLY A 11 -7.21 2.87 12.39
C GLY A 11 -6.09 3.08 11.37
N TYR A 12 -5.38 1.99 11.03
CA TYR A 12 -4.31 1.98 10.03
C TYR A 12 -4.63 1.08 8.84
N ALA A 13 -5.20 -0.09 9.09
CA ALA A 13 -5.64 -1.01 8.04
C ALA A 13 -6.86 -1.81 8.50
N CYS A 14 -7.73 -2.13 7.55
CA CYS A 14 -8.81 -3.09 7.74
C CYS A 14 -8.79 -4.11 6.60
N LYS A 15 -9.16 -5.37 6.87
CA LYS A 15 -9.24 -6.44 5.87
C LYS A 15 -10.40 -7.39 6.14
N TYR A 16 -11.18 -7.69 5.11
CA TYR A 16 -12.17 -8.77 5.18
C TYR A 16 -11.49 -10.14 5.24
N SER A 17 -12.10 -11.07 5.97
CA SER A 17 -11.65 -12.46 5.96
C SER A 17 -11.90 -13.12 4.60
N PRO A 18 -10.92 -13.85 4.05
CA PRO A 18 -11.10 -14.65 2.83
C PRO A 18 -11.86 -15.96 3.09
N PHE A 19 -12.25 -16.25 4.33
CA PHE A 19 -12.99 -17.48 4.69
C PHE A 19 -14.38 -17.19 5.27
N TYR A 20 -14.52 -16.12 6.05
CA TYR A 20 -15.77 -15.74 6.68
C TYR A 20 -16.35 -14.47 6.04
N ASP A 21 -17.61 -14.53 5.63
CA ASP A 21 -18.27 -13.44 4.89
C ASP A 21 -18.59 -12.21 5.74
N ASN A 22 -18.60 -12.37 7.06
CA ASN A 22 -18.97 -11.37 8.02
C ASN A 22 -17.81 -10.88 8.90
N LYS A 23 -16.58 -11.39 8.71
CA LYS A 23 -15.44 -11.09 9.61
C LYS A 23 -14.48 -10.07 8.99
N ILE A 24 -14.06 -9.11 9.81
CA ILE A 24 -13.10 -8.05 9.45
C ILE A 24 -12.01 -7.99 10.53
N ALA A 25 -10.75 -7.90 10.12
CA ALA A 25 -9.65 -7.56 11.03
C ALA A 25 -9.28 -6.08 10.87
N VAL A 26 -8.91 -5.41 11.96
CA VAL A 26 -8.49 -4.00 11.95
C VAL A 26 -7.21 -3.85 12.76
N ALA A 27 -6.15 -3.38 12.10
CA ALA A 27 -4.91 -2.95 12.73
C ALA A 27 -5.04 -1.49 13.16
N THR A 28 -4.76 -1.23 14.43
CA THR A 28 -4.90 0.10 15.04
C THR A 28 -3.69 0.41 15.92
N ALA A 29 -3.51 1.70 16.21
CA ALA A 29 -2.46 2.19 17.08
C ALA A 29 -2.93 3.35 17.96
N ALA A 30 -2.45 3.43 19.20
CA ALA A 30 -2.72 4.55 20.08
C ALA A 30 -2.00 5.83 19.59
N ASN A 31 -2.51 7.00 19.99
CA ASN A 31 -1.92 8.31 19.71
C ASN A 31 -1.53 8.51 18.24
N TYR A 32 -2.46 8.23 17.33
CA TYR A 32 -2.29 8.32 15.88
C TYR A 32 -1.19 7.41 15.31
N GLY A 33 -0.75 6.40 16.08
CA GLY A 33 0.34 5.50 15.72
C GLY A 33 1.73 6.14 15.75
N LEU A 34 1.86 7.31 16.39
CA LEU A 34 3.14 7.98 16.62
C LEU A 34 3.89 7.40 17.82
N VAL A 35 3.15 6.97 18.84
CA VAL A 35 3.71 6.38 20.06
C VAL A 35 2.67 5.57 20.83
N GLY A 36 3.11 4.46 21.41
CA GLY A 36 2.31 3.65 22.33
C GLY A 36 1.86 2.34 21.70
N ASN A 37 0.93 1.69 22.37
CA ASN A 37 0.51 0.35 22.03
C ASN A 37 -0.28 0.28 20.72
N GLY A 38 -0.13 -0.86 20.05
CA GLY A 38 -1.02 -1.26 18.98
C GLY A 38 -2.14 -2.15 19.50
N ARG A 39 -3.20 -2.26 18.71
CA ARG A 39 -4.30 -3.18 18.99
C ARG A 39 -4.86 -3.74 17.70
N LEU A 40 -4.95 -5.07 17.65
CA LEU A 40 -5.63 -5.80 16.58
C LEU A 40 -7.06 -6.08 17.06
N TYR A 41 -8.05 -5.63 16.29
CA TYR A 41 -9.45 -5.94 16.49
C TYR A 41 -9.89 -7.01 15.50
N ILE A 42 -10.56 -8.05 16.00
CA ILE A 42 -11.32 -9.00 15.18
C ILE A 42 -12.79 -8.67 15.35
N LEU A 43 -13.43 -8.25 14.27
CA LEU A 43 -14.79 -7.77 14.24
C LEU A 43 -15.66 -8.72 13.41
N SER A 44 -16.92 -8.89 13.81
CA SER A 44 -17.93 -9.61 13.05
C SER A 44 -19.14 -8.72 12.79
N ILE A 45 -19.73 -8.87 11.62
CA ILE A 45 -21.00 -8.23 11.25
C ILE A 45 -22.12 -9.21 11.60
N THR A 46 -23.02 -8.79 12.49
CA THR A 46 -24.17 -9.58 12.91
C THR A 46 -25.30 -9.51 11.87
N PRO A 47 -26.23 -10.48 11.84
CA PRO A 47 -27.35 -10.48 10.89
C PRO A 47 -28.27 -9.25 10.99
N ASP A 48 -28.33 -8.59 12.16
CA ASP A 48 -29.07 -7.33 12.36
C ASP A 48 -28.29 -6.09 11.87
N GLY A 49 -27.15 -6.28 11.23
CA GLY A 49 -26.37 -5.22 10.60
C GLY A 49 -25.59 -4.36 11.58
N ARG A 50 -25.08 -4.97 12.66
CA ARG A 50 -24.18 -4.31 13.63
C ARG A 50 -22.80 -4.93 13.55
N ILE A 51 -21.78 -4.14 13.87
CA ILE A 51 -20.42 -4.65 14.03
C ILE A 51 -20.20 -4.93 15.52
N VAL A 52 -19.78 -6.15 15.83
CA VAL A 52 -19.40 -6.59 17.17
C VAL A 52 -17.93 -6.98 17.20
N GLN A 53 -17.33 -6.88 18.38
CA GLN A 53 -15.96 -7.29 18.62
C GLN A 53 -15.93 -8.76 19.09
N ASP A 54 -15.26 -9.62 18.33
CA ASP A 54 -15.06 -11.03 18.68
C ASP A 54 -13.81 -11.21 19.55
N ALA A 55 -12.70 -10.58 19.15
CA ALA A 55 -11.41 -10.71 19.83
C ALA A 55 -10.58 -9.44 19.72
N ILE A 56 -9.67 -9.25 20.68
CA ILE A 56 -8.68 -8.17 20.71
C ILE A 56 -7.32 -8.77 21.05
N PHE A 57 -6.29 -8.26 20.39
CA PHE A 57 -4.90 -8.53 20.76
C PHE A 57 -4.13 -7.22 20.93
N ASP A 58 -3.58 -7.01 22.12
CA ASP A 58 -2.75 -5.85 22.41
C ASP A 58 -1.29 -6.12 22.04
N THR A 59 -0.63 -5.13 21.44
CA THR A 59 0.79 -5.18 21.08
C THR A 59 1.56 -4.04 21.73
N GLN A 60 2.87 -4.24 21.89
CA GLN A 60 3.73 -3.27 22.57
C GLN A 60 3.88 -1.96 21.79
N ASP A 61 3.75 -2.02 20.46
CA ASP A 61 3.90 -0.91 19.54
C ASP A 61 2.77 -0.92 18.50
N GLY A 62 2.56 0.20 17.83
CA GLY A 62 1.46 0.47 16.89
C GLY A 62 1.44 -0.51 15.71
N LEU A 63 0.24 -0.92 15.30
CA LEU A 63 0.05 -1.81 14.15
C LEU A 63 -0.29 -1.01 12.89
N TYR A 64 0.44 -1.28 11.80
CA TYR A 64 0.34 -0.47 10.57
C TYR A 64 -0.34 -1.15 9.40
N ASP A 65 -0.39 -2.49 9.38
CA ASP A 65 -1.12 -3.25 8.37
C ASP A 65 -1.56 -4.62 8.93
N VAL A 66 -2.52 -5.23 8.25
CA VAL A 66 -3.04 -6.56 8.58
C VAL A 66 -3.31 -7.34 7.30
N SER A 67 -3.04 -8.65 7.32
CA SER A 67 -3.34 -9.55 6.21
C SER A 67 -3.73 -10.92 6.74
N TRP A 68 -4.91 -11.41 6.35
CA TRP A 68 -5.34 -12.76 6.66
C TRP A 68 -4.45 -13.80 5.99
N SER A 69 -4.29 -14.95 6.64
CA SER A 69 -3.74 -16.12 5.97
C SER A 69 -4.68 -16.55 4.87
N GLU A 70 -4.15 -16.79 3.66
CA GLU A 70 -4.91 -17.38 2.55
C GLU A 70 -4.96 -18.92 2.62
N LEU A 71 -4.27 -19.50 3.61
CA LEU A 71 -4.19 -20.94 3.84
C LEU A 71 -4.99 -21.40 5.07
N HIS A 72 -5.17 -20.54 6.08
CA HIS A 72 -5.75 -20.91 7.36
C HIS A 72 -6.77 -19.87 7.86
N GLU A 73 -8.02 -20.29 8.04
CA GLU A 73 -9.18 -19.42 8.32
C GLU A 73 -9.08 -18.58 9.61
N ASN A 74 -8.37 -19.10 10.62
CA ASN A 74 -8.26 -18.44 11.91
C ASN A 74 -6.95 -17.67 12.09
N GLN A 75 -6.06 -17.62 11.09
CA GLN A 75 -4.75 -16.99 11.23
C GLN A 75 -4.63 -15.71 10.41
N LEU A 76 -3.88 -14.75 10.95
CA LEU A 76 -3.58 -13.50 10.26
C LEU A 76 -2.27 -12.88 10.75
N LEU A 77 -1.66 -12.08 9.89
CA LEU A 77 -0.44 -11.31 10.16
C LEU A 77 -0.77 -9.87 10.46
N THR A 78 -0.02 -9.27 11.38
CA THR A 78 0.05 -7.82 11.57
C THR A 78 1.50 -7.38 11.59
N CYS A 79 1.75 -6.15 11.17
CA CYS A 79 3.07 -5.54 11.24
C CYS A 79 3.11 -4.33 12.17
N SER A 80 4.27 -4.09 12.77
CA SER A 80 4.44 -3.20 13.91
C SER A 80 5.52 -2.13 13.68
N GLY A 81 5.45 -1.04 14.44
CA GLY A 81 6.45 0.04 14.42
C GLY A 81 7.85 -0.40 14.86
N ASP A 82 7.94 -1.40 15.73
CA ASP A 82 9.22 -1.94 16.21
C ASP A 82 9.95 -2.84 15.20
N GLY A 83 9.49 -2.94 13.96
CA GLY A 83 10.11 -3.79 12.94
C GLY A 83 9.71 -5.26 12.99
N SER A 84 8.79 -5.64 13.89
CA SER A 84 8.30 -7.00 13.95
C SER A 84 7.03 -7.24 13.13
N ILE A 85 6.87 -8.49 12.72
CA ILE A 85 5.64 -9.03 12.15
C ILE A 85 5.16 -10.12 13.10
N SER A 86 3.88 -10.11 13.42
CA SER A 86 3.27 -11.06 14.36
C SER A 86 2.18 -11.85 13.65
N LEU A 87 2.21 -13.17 13.78
CA LEU A 87 1.18 -14.09 13.33
C LEU A 87 0.28 -14.42 14.53
N PHE A 88 -1.01 -14.14 14.40
CA PHE A 88 -2.02 -14.43 15.41
C PHE A 88 -2.91 -15.57 14.96
N ASP A 89 -3.44 -16.33 15.93
CA ASP A 89 -4.57 -17.22 15.74
C ASP A 89 -5.74 -16.66 16.54
N THR A 90 -6.85 -16.41 15.85
CA THR A 90 -8.07 -15.79 16.39
C THR A 90 -8.82 -16.67 17.38
N THR A 91 -8.48 -17.97 17.45
CA THR A 91 -9.02 -18.88 18.48
C THR A 91 -8.30 -18.74 19.82
N LEU A 92 -7.10 -18.14 19.83
CA LEU A 92 -6.32 -17.86 21.04
C LEU A 92 -6.63 -16.44 21.54
N GLN A 93 -6.30 -16.15 22.80
CA GLN A 93 -6.80 -14.92 23.45
C GLN A 93 -5.78 -13.82 23.69
N GLN A 94 -4.47 -14.09 23.64
CA GLN A 94 -3.52 -13.13 24.23
C GLN A 94 -2.22 -12.91 23.47
N PHE A 95 -1.59 -13.96 22.94
CA PHE A 95 -0.26 -13.83 22.35
C PHE A 95 -0.24 -14.28 20.90
N PRO A 96 0.61 -13.67 20.06
CA PRO A 96 0.84 -14.18 18.71
C PRO A 96 1.43 -15.59 18.78
N ILE A 97 1.04 -16.45 17.85
CA ILE A 97 1.60 -17.80 17.72
C ILE A 97 3.03 -17.78 17.17
N LYS A 98 3.41 -16.70 16.48
CA LYS A 98 4.77 -16.50 15.98
C LYS A 98 5.11 -15.03 15.78
N ARG A 99 6.38 -14.71 15.95
CA ARG A 99 6.94 -13.38 15.68
C ARG A 99 8.14 -13.50 14.74
N PHE A 100 8.17 -12.66 13.72
CA PHE A 100 9.26 -12.52 12.76
C PHE A 100 9.90 -11.15 12.98
N HIS A 101 11.21 -11.11 13.13
CA HIS A 101 11.92 -9.87 13.46
C HIS A 101 13.30 -9.87 12.80
N GLU A 102 13.34 -9.36 11.57
CA GLU A 102 14.58 -9.04 10.87
C GLU A 102 14.62 -7.61 10.33
N HIS A 103 13.47 -6.96 10.18
CA HIS A 103 13.42 -5.57 9.79
C HIS A 103 13.97 -4.69 10.92
N GLN A 104 14.73 -3.67 10.55
CA GLN A 104 15.43 -2.80 11.51
C GLN A 104 14.64 -1.53 11.86
N ARG A 105 13.51 -1.33 11.20
CA ARG A 105 12.62 -0.18 11.31
C ARG A 105 11.18 -0.61 11.06
N GLU A 106 10.26 0.33 11.26
CA GLU A 106 8.82 0.22 11.07
C GLU A 106 8.47 -0.59 9.82
N VAL A 107 7.60 -1.59 9.99
CA VAL A 107 7.05 -2.37 8.87
C VAL A 107 5.69 -1.78 8.52
N PHE A 108 5.57 -1.23 7.30
CA PHE A 108 4.38 -0.50 6.87
C PHE A 108 3.33 -1.35 6.17
N SER A 109 3.74 -2.48 5.58
CA SER A 109 2.79 -3.37 4.93
C SER A 109 3.15 -4.84 5.11
N VAL A 110 2.11 -5.67 5.16
CA VAL A 110 2.21 -7.14 5.08
C VAL A 110 1.11 -7.65 4.16
N ASN A 111 1.47 -8.48 3.18
CA ASN A 111 0.51 -9.05 2.24
C ASN A 111 0.80 -10.54 2.02
N TRP A 112 -0.22 -11.37 2.21
CA TRP A 112 -0.16 -12.80 1.94
C TRP A 112 -0.21 -13.08 0.44
N ASN A 113 0.49 -14.12 -0.01
CA ASN A 113 0.46 -14.54 -1.41
C ASN A 113 -0.84 -15.29 -1.72
N MET A 114 -1.70 -14.73 -2.56
CA MET A 114 -3.00 -15.33 -2.90
C MET A 114 -2.89 -16.54 -3.86
N VAL A 115 -1.79 -16.66 -4.59
CA VAL A 115 -1.57 -17.71 -5.59
C VAL A 115 -0.91 -18.94 -4.94
N ASP A 116 0.27 -18.75 -4.35
CA ASP A 116 1.02 -19.84 -3.72
C ASP A 116 0.51 -20.16 -2.29
N LYS A 117 -0.04 -19.16 -1.58
CA LYS A 117 -0.60 -19.27 -0.22
C LYS A 117 0.38 -19.74 0.87
N SER A 118 1.57 -20.17 0.52
CA SER A 118 2.58 -20.67 1.46
C SER A 118 3.51 -19.56 1.99
N VAL A 119 3.52 -18.39 1.34
CA VAL A 119 4.41 -17.27 1.66
C VAL A 119 3.66 -15.95 1.80
N PHE A 120 4.31 -14.99 2.46
CA PHE A 120 3.86 -13.60 2.55
C PHE A 120 5.03 -12.64 2.36
N CYS A 121 4.75 -11.38 2.04
CA CYS A 121 5.76 -10.34 1.93
C CYS A 121 5.52 -9.21 2.92
N SER A 122 6.58 -8.50 3.28
CA SER A 122 6.54 -7.29 4.10
C SER A 122 7.40 -6.18 3.52
N SER A 123 7.03 -4.93 3.78
CA SER A 123 7.81 -3.75 3.39
C SER A 123 8.08 -2.84 4.59
N SER A 124 9.26 -2.22 4.63
CA SER A 124 9.72 -1.47 5.80
C SER A 124 10.39 -0.14 5.44
N TRP A 125 10.45 0.74 6.43
CA TRP A 125 11.29 1.94 6.44
C TRP A 125 12.80 1.63 6.41
N ASP A 126 13.21 0.38 6.61
CA ASP A 126 14.60 -0.04 6.44
C ASP A 126 15.04 -0.15 4.96
N SER A 127 14.17 0.24 4.02
CA SER A 127 14.38 0.17 2.56
C SER A 127 14.37 -1.24 1.97
N THR A 128 13.86 -2.23 2.70
CA THR A 128 13.79 -3.62 2.23
C THR A 128 12.36 -4.12 2.10
N VAL A 129 12.17 -5.04 1.15
CA VAL A 129 11.02 -5.93 1.09
C VAL A 129 11.50 -7.34 1.44
N LYS A 130 10.82 -8.03 2.34
CA LYS A 130 11.18 -9.40 2.72
C LYS A 130 10.07 -10.37 2.37
N VAL A 131 10.46 -11.56 1.91
CA VAL A 131 9.54 -12.67 1.65
C VAL A 131 9.74 -13.72 2.73
N TRP A 132 8.64 -14.23 3.27
CA TRP A 132 8.63 -15.09 4.45
C TRP A 132 7.80 -16.32 4.21
N SER A 133 8.11 -17.38 4.96
CA SER A 133 7.25 -18.54 5.10
C SER A 133 6.82 -18.62 6.57
N PRO A 134 5.53 -18.81 6.88
CA PRO A 134 5.04 -18.81 8.26
C PRO A 134 5.67 -19.92 9.10
N VAL A 135 6.10 -21.02 8.48
CA VAL A 135 6.76 -22.14 9.19
C VAL A 135 8.24 -21.89 9.51
N ARG A 136 8.91 -20.91 8.89
CA ARG A 136 10.34 -20.61 9.09
C ARG A 136 10.53 -19.40 10.01
N ASN A 137 11.66 -19.30 10.70
CA ASN A 137 11.92 -18.16 11.59
C ASN A 137 12.57 -16.99 10.86
N ASN A 138 13.35 -17.29 9.81
CA ASN A 138 14.05 -16.29 9.01
C ASN A 138 13.34 -16.07 7.67
N SER A 139 13.59 -14.91 7.06
CA SER A 139 13.10 -14.59 5.72
C SER A 139 13.70 -15.53 4.67
N LEU A 140 12.91 -15.82 3.65
CA LEU A 140 13.31 -16.59 2.48
C LEU A 140 14.16 -15.75 1.53
N LEU A 141 13.79 -14.48 1.38
CA LEU A 141 14.40 -13.55 0.44
C LEU A 141 14.32 -12.13 1.00
N THR A 142 15.39 -11.36 0.80
CA THR A 142 15.40 -9.90 1.03
C THR A 142 15.61 -9.22 -0.30
N LEU A 143 14.64 -8.41 -0.69
CA LEU A 143 14.60 -7.63 -1.92
C LEU A 143 14.99 -6.18 -1.60
N THR A 144 15.99 -5.68 -2.31
CA THR A 144 16.49 -4.31 -2.19
C THR A 144 16.79 -3.75 -3.56
N SER A 145 16.60 -2.45 -3.73
CA SER A 145 17.01 -1.74 -4.95
C SER A 145 18.30 -0.98 -4.68
N ILE A 146 19.16 -0.93 -5.71
CA ILE A 146 20.41 -0.18 -5.65
C ILE A 146 20.05 1.31 -5.73
N LYS A 147 20.51 2.08 -4.73
CA LYS A 147 20.31 3.53 -4.67
C LYS A 147 20.98 4.20 -5.87
N ASP A 148 20.20 4.67 -6.84
CA ASP A 148 20.74 5.40 -7.98
C ASP A 148 20.91 6.87 -7.58
N PHE A 149 22.12 7.24 -7.15
CA PHE A 149 22.46 8.61 -6.73
C PHE A 149 22.47 9.63 -7.88
N THR A 150 22.20 9.20 -9.12
CA THR A 150 22.32 10.02 -10.33
C THR A 150 21.06 10.83 -10.70
N THR A 151 20.00 10.76 -9.89
CA THR A 151 18.71 11.41 -10.19
C THR A 151 18.50 12.77 -9.54
N LYS A 152 19.34 13.19 -8.58
CA LYS A 152 19.38 14.59 -8.13
C LYS A 152 20.22 15.40 -9.12
N THR A 153 19.62 16.46 -9.67
CA THR A 153 20.30 17.43 -10.54
C THR A 153 21.52 17.99 -9.84
N GLU A 154 22.72 17.55 -10.22
CA GLU A 154 23.96 18.28 -9.92
C GLU A 154 23.83 19.67 -10.54
N LEU A 155 23.71 20.70 -9.70
CA LEU A 155 23.87 22.08 -10.16
C LEU A 155 25.32 22.23 -10.64
N PRO A 156 25.56 22.88 -11.80
CA PRO A 156 26.92 23.08 -12.29
C PRO A 156 27.74 23.90 -11.28
N PRO A 157 29.04 23.63 -11.12
CA PRO A 157 29.88 24.37 -10.18
C PRO A 157 29.95 25.83 -10.60
N VAL A 158 29.42 26.73 -9.77
CA VAL A 158 29.53 28.17 -9.97
C VAL A 158 30.98 28.58 -9.65
N PRO A 159 31.72 29.27 -10.56
CA PRO A 159 33.06 29.75 -10.26
C PRO A 159 32.99 30.93 -9.28
N ASN A 160 33.71 30.79 -8.17
CA ASN A 160 34.09 31.80 -7.17
C ASN A 160 33.70 33.26 -7.45
N SER A 161 32.77 33.77 -6.65
CA SER A 161 32.78 35.18 -6.21
C SER A 161 32.32 35.27 -4.76
N GLN A 162 33.10 35.99 -3.96
CA GLN A 162 33.02 36.16 -2.50
C GLN A 162 31.59 36.45 -1.99
N MET A 163 31.10 35.64 -1.05
CA MET A 163 29.94 35.95 -0.22
C MET A 163 30.37 36.13 1.26
N PRO A 164 29.73 37.05 2.00
CA PRO A 164 30.03 37.31 3.42
C PRO A 164 29.58 36.15 4.31
N PRO A 165 30.06 36.05 5.58
CA PRO A 165 29.76 34.91 6.42
C PRO A 165 28.32 35.00 6.92
N LEU A 166 27.39 34.31 6.25
CA LEU A 166 26.06 34.05 6.77
C LEU A 166 26.02 32.64 7.37
N SER A 167 25.59 32.59 8.63
CA SER A 167 25.27 31.39 9.38
C SER A 167 24.09 30.64 8.75
N THR A 168 24.37 29.86 7.72
CA THR A 168 23.50 28.77 7.25
C THR A 168 24.41 27.69 6.72
N LYS A 169 24.66 26.65 7.52
CA LYS A 169 25.19 25.40 6.99
C LYS A 169 24.29 25.02 5.79
N PRO A 170 24.85 24.72 4.61
CA PRO A 170 24.04 24.11 3.55
C PRO A 170 23.38 22.87 4.17
N ILE A 171 22.06 22.74 3.98
CA ILE A 171 21.32 21.54 4.36
C ILE A 171 22.09 20.38 3.73
N ALA A 172 22.72 19.56 4.57
CA ALA A 172 23.35 18.33 4.13
C ALA A 172 22.26 17.53 3.41
N GLU A 173 22.46 17.35 2.11
CA GLU A 173 21.54 16.65 1.24
C GLU A 173 21.25 15.26 1.81
N ASN A 174 19.97 14.95 1.96
CA ASN A 174 19.50 13.69 2.53
C ASN A 174 20.03 12.51 1.69
N THR A 175 21.01 11.78 2.22
CA THR A 175 21.52 10.47 1.77
C THR A 175 20.74 9.29 2.41
N ALA A 176 19.56 9.57 2.98
CA ALA A 176 18.83 8.67 3.87
C ALA A 176 17.94 7.63 3.16
N ASN A 177 17.75 6.50 3.82
CA ASN A 177 16.88 5.37 3.47
C ASN A 177 15.54 5.75 2.81
N ASP A 178 15.30 5.23 1.60
CA ASP A 178 13.99 5.32 0.98
C ASP A 178 13.03 4.33 1.64
N CYS A 179 11.95 4.83 2.24
CA CYS A 179 10.93 4.02 2.88
C CYS A 179 10.19 3.19 1.83
N VAL A 180 9.95 1.89 2.07
CA VAL A 180 9.04 1.11 1.21
C VAL A 180 7.66 1.03 1.88
N TYR A 181 6.71 1.81 1.37
CA TYR A 181 5.39 1.98 1.98
C TYR A 181 4.46 0.80 1.79
N GLN A 182 4.50 0.17 0.62
CA GLN A 182 3.69 -1.01 0.33
C GLN A 182 4.42 -1.97 -0.61
N ALA A 183 4.32 -3.27 -0.32
CA ALA A 183 4.64 -4.34 -1.23
C ALA A 183 3.52 -5.38 -1.26
N THR A 184 3.16 -5.86 -2.44
CA THR A 184 2.10 -6.87 -2.61
C THR A 184 2.42 -7.86 -3.73
N PHE A 185 1.99 -9.11 -3.55
CA PHE A 185 2.09 -10.14 -4.57
C PHE A 185 1.09 -9.90 -5.70
N SER A 186 1.47 -10.32 -6.91
CA SER A 186 0.53 -10.40 -8.02
C SER A 186 -0.53 -11.48 -7.73
N PRO A 187 -1.84 -11.17 -7.91
CA PRO A 187 -2.89 -12.18 -7.84
C PRO A 187 -2.87 -13.13 -9.04
N HIS A 188 -2.04 -12.87 -10.06
CA HIS A 188 -1.95 -13.66 -11.30
C HIS A 188 -0.70 -14.54 -11.37
N ASP A 189 0.36 -14.17 -10.65
CA ASP A 189 1.60 -14.93 -10.57
C ASP A 189 2.20 -14.83 -9.15
N GLY A 190 2.28 -15.97 -8.46
CA GLY A 190 2.79 -16.06 -7.10
C GLY A 190 4.27 -15.72 -6.93
N ASN A 191 5.00 -15.47 -8.02
CA ASN A 191 6.42 -15.11 -7.99
C ASN A 191 6.66 -13.62 -8.24
N THR A 192 5.63 -12.87 -8.61
CA THR A 192 5.76 -11.45 -8.92
C THR A 192 5.31 -10.61 -7.73
N ILE A 193 6.14 -9.65 -7.32
CA ILE A 193 5.80 -8.65 -6.29
C ILE A 193 5.90 -7.25 -6.92
N ILE A 194 5.00 -6.35 -6.54
CA ILE A 194 5.20 -4.91 -6.75
C ILE A 194 5.50 -4.22 -5.42
N SER A 195 6.33 -3.20 -5.44
CA SER A 195 6.54 -2.31 -4.30
C SER A 195 6.66 -0.86 -4.72
N VAL A 196 6.37 0.04 -3.77
CA VAL A 196 6.46 1.49 -3.95
C VAL A 196 7.16 2.16 -2.77
N ASN A 197 7.91 3.23 -3.05
CA ASN A 197 8.79 3.84 -2.06
C ASN A 197 8.71 5.38 -2.01
N SER A 198 9.42 5.96 -1.03
CA SER A 198 9.52 7.41 -0.84
C SER A 198 10.26 8.14 -1.96
N ALA A 199 11.11 7.44 -2.74
CA ALA A 199 11.82 8.02 -3.88
C ALA A 199 10.98 8.12 -5.16
N SER A 200 9.67 7.86 -5.10
CA SER A 200 8.74 7.88 -6.23
C SER A 200 8.80 6.67 -7.16
N HIS A 201 9.59 5.65 -6.81
CA HIS A 201 9.78 4.48 -7.63
C HIS A 201 8.68 3.45 -7.40
N CYS A 202 8.20 2.85 -8.49
CA CYS A 202 7.44 1.61 -8.50
C CYS A 202 8.33 0.51 -9.06
N GLN A 203 8.48 -0.57 -8.29
CA GLN A 203 9.42 -1.65 -8.53
C GLN A 203 8.67 -2.95 -8.70
N VAL A 204 9.06 -3.74 -9.71
CA VAL A 204 8.51 -5.07 -9.99
C VAL A 204 9.60 -6.10 -9.80
N TRP A 205 9.31 -7.13 -9.00
CA TRP A 205 10.26 -8.14 -8.59
C TRP A 205 9.79 -9.53 -9.05
N ASP A 206 10.70 -10.34 -9.59
CA ASP A 206 10.51 -11.79 -9.77
C ASP A 206 11.33 -12.55 -8.72
N THR A 207 10.66 -13.22 -7.80
CA THR A 207 11.28 -13.93 -6.66
C THR A 207 12.09 -15.16 -7.07
N ARG A 208 11.96 -15.62 -8.32
CA ARG A 208 12.72 -16.77 -8.86
C ARG A 208 14.04 -16.34 -9.48
N SER A 209 14.17 -15.06 -9.84
CA SER A 209 15.33 -14.54 -10.55
C SER A 209 16.51 -14.31 -9.59
N ALA A 210 17.72 -14.65 -10.03
CA ALA A 210 18.95 -14.30 -9.31
C ALA A 210 19.19 -12.77 -9.23
N LYS A 211 18.59 -12.02 -10.16
CA LYS A 211 18.46 -10.56 -10.10
C LYS A 211 16.96 -10.24 -9.98
N PRO A 212 16.42 -10.16 -8.75
CA PRO A 212 14.98 -10.13 -8.54
C PRO A 212 14.30 -8.89 -9.13
N LEU A 213 14.97 -7.73 -9.16
CA LEU A 213 14.39 -6.50 -9.70
C LEU A 213 14.31 -6.57 -11.23
N VAL A 214 13.09 -6.59 -11.77
CA VAL A 214 12.82 -6.69 -13.21
C VAL A 214 12.45 -5.33 -13.80
N LEU A 215 11.60 -4.57 -13.12
CA LEU A 215 11.24 -3.20 -13.54
C LEU A 215 11.48 -2.21 -12.40
N ASP A 216 11.95 -1.02 -12.75
CA ASP A 216 12.05 0.10 -11.82
C ASP A 216 11.78 1.41 -12.57
N PHE A 217 10.75 2.15 -12.17
CA PHE A 217 10.36 3.39 -12.84
C PHE A 217 9.76 4.43 -11.89
N ILE A 218 9.96 5.71 -12.22
CA ILE A 218 9.37 6.84 -11.50
C ILE A 218 7.88 6.90 -11.84
N SER A 219 7.02 6.66 -10.85
CA SER A 219 5.57 6.68 -11.03
C SER A 219 4.97 8.05 -10.72
N HIS A 220 5.46 8.79 -9.73
CA HIS A 220 4.87 10.06 -9.28
C HIS A 220 5.84 11.24 -9.25
N GLY A 221 6.68 11.39 -10.28
CA GLY A 221 7.42 12.64 -10.55
C GLY A 221 8.38 13.08 -9.44
N GLY A 222 8.92 12.14 -8.65
CA GLY A 222 9.82 12.42 -7.54
C GLY A 222 9.13 12.60 -6.18
N LEU A 223 7.80 12.46 -6.13
CA LEU A 223 7.02 12.48 -4.89
C LEU A 223 6.76 11.05 -4.37
N GLU A 224 6.65 10.92 -3.05
CA GLU A 224 6.47 9.64 -2.37
C GLU A 224 5.24 8.88 -2.86
N VAL A 225 5.39 7.56 -3.02
CA VAL A 225 4.32 6.68 -3.50
C VAL A 225 3.93 5.76 -2.34
N LEU A 226 2.71 5.96 -1.84
CA LEU A 226 2.26 5.41 -0.57
C LEU A 226 1.56 4.06 -0.72
N SER A 227 1.01 3.79 -1.90
CA SER A 227 0.23 2.58 -2.14
C SER A 227 0.29 2.13 -3.59
N CYS A 228 0.25 0.82 -3.79
CA CYS A 228 0.11 0.18 -5.09
C CYS A 228 -0.78 -1.04 -4.98
N ASP A 229 -1.46 -1.38 -6.08
CA ASP A 229 -2.27 -2.60 -6.15
C ASP A 229 -2.38 -3.12 -7.59
N PHE A 230 -2.38 -4.44 -7.72
CA PHE A 230 -2.64 -5.12 -8.98
C PHE A 230 -4.13 -5.13 -9.31
N ASN A 231 -4.45 -4.92 -10.58
CA ASN A 231 -5.78 -5.21 -11.07
C ASN A 231 -6.08 -6.71 -10.88
N LYS A 232 -7.26 -7.04 -10.36
CA LYS A 232 -7.64 -8.43 -10.02
C LYS A 232 -7.98 -9.29 -11.24
N TYR A 233 -8.10 -8.68 -12.43
CA TYR A 233 -8.54 -9.32 -13.66
C TYR A 233 -7.59 -9.12 -14.85
N ARG A 234 -6.79 -8.05 -14.84
CA ARG A 234 -5.88 -7.66 -15.93
C ARG A 234 -4.42 -7.81 -15.45
N PRO A 235 -3.69 -8.87 -15.84
CA PRO A 235 -2.41 -9.24 -15.22
C PRO A 235 -1.30 -8.20 -15.26
N THR A 236 -1.34 -7.29 -16.23
CA THR A 236 -0.29 -6.29 -16.44
C THR A 236 -0.70 -4.90 -15.98
N VAL A 237 -1.92 -4.74 -15.46
CA VAL A 237 -2.44 -3.42 -15.05
C VAL A 237 -2.26 -3.25 -13.55
N ILE A 238 -1.65 -2.15 -13.15
CA ILE A 238 -1.48 -1.75 -11.75
C ILE A 238 -1.96 -0.33 -11.51
N ALA A 239 -2.33 -0.04 -10.27
CA ALA A 239 -2.57 1.32 -9.79
C ALA A 239 -1.51 1.73 -8.76
N THR A 240 -1.12 3.00 -8.77
CA THR A 240 -0.26 3.62 -7.76
C THR A 240 -0.91 4.90 -7.23
N ALA A 241 -0.70 5.19 -5.94
CA ALA A 241 -1.26 6.33 -5.24
C ALA A 241 -0.16 7.06 -4.45
N SER A 242 -0.22 8.40 -4.43
CA SER A 242 0.91 9.23 -3.99
C SER A 242 0.49 10.46 -3.20
N VAL A 243 1.49 11.07 -2.55
CA VAL A 243 1.41 12.42 -1.97
C VAL A 243 1.14 13.52 -3.01
N ASP A 244 1.31 13.22 -4.30
CA ASP A 244 0.92 14.10 -5.41
C ASP A 244 -0.61 14.23 -5.61
N LYS A 245 -1.40 13.63 -4.72
CA LYS A 245 -2.88 13.64 -4.66
C LYS A 245 -3.56 12.90 -5.81
N SER A 246 -2.80 12.18 -6.62
CA SER A 246 -3.32 11.44 -7.77
C SER A 246 -3.18 9.94 -7.63
N ILE A 247 -4.04 9.23 -8.35
CA ILE A 247 -3.92 7.81 -8.60
C ILE A 247 -3.54 7.65 -10.07
N LYS A 248 -2.49 6.88 -10.36
CA LYS A 248 -2.06 6.60 -11.72
C LYS A 248 -2.23 5.13 -12.02
N ILE A 249 -2.70 4.84 -13.24
CA ILE A 249 -2.90 3.48 -13.75
C ILE A 249 -1.84 3.22 -14.81
N TRP A 250 -1.21 2.05 -14.72
CA TRP A 250 -0.08 1.66 -15.55
C TRP A 250 -0.34 0.31 -16.21
N ASP A 251 0.17 0.13 -17.42
CA ASP A 251 0.34 -1.19 -18.02
C ASP A 251 1.83 -1.52 -18.01
N LEU A 252 2.21 -2.56 -17.26
CA LEU A 252 3.59 -2.99 -17.08
C LEU A 252 4.28 -3.34 -18.41
N ARG A 253 3.52 -3.72 -19.44
CA ARG A 253 4.06 -4.02 -20.79
C ARG A 253 4.55 -2.78 -21.53
N MET A 254 4.07 -1.60 -21.14
CA MET A 254 4.47 -0.32 -21.73
C MET A 254 5.69 0.28 -21.02
N ILE A 255 6.16 -0.35 -19.94
CA ILE A 255 7.34 0.07 -19.19
C ILE A 255 8.57 -0.63 -19.79
N PRO A 256 9.61 0.12 -20.21
CA PRO A 256 10.84 -0.50 -20.70
C PRO A 256 11.51 -1.36 -19.61
N ASP A 257 11.95 -2.56 -19.98
CA ASP A 257 12.66 -3.48 -19.10
C ASP A 257 14.07 -2.97 -18.76
N LEU A 258 14.50 -3.17 -17.51
CA LEU A 258 15.86 -2.88 -17.04
C LEU A 258 16.92 -3.70 -17.80
N GLN A 259 16.61 -4.92 -18.22
CA GLN A 259 17.59 -5.81 -18.86
C GLN A 259 18.02 -5.36 -20.27
N HIS A 260 17.22 -4.52 -20.93
CA HIS A 260 17.43 -4.13 -22.32
C HIS A 260 18.05 -2.74 -22.52
N HIS A 261 18.41 -2.00 -21.45
CA HIS A 261 18.96 -0.65 -21.58
C HIS A 261 20.38 -0.49 -21.01
N SER A 262 21.37 -0.65 -21.91
CA SER A 262 22.75 -0.14 -21.76
C SER A 262 22.96 1.17 -22.52
N VAL A 263 21.98 2.09 -22.50
CA VAL A 263 22.07 3.32 -23.30
C VAL A 263 21.83 4.54 -22.44
N ALA A 264 22.93 5.20 -22.09
CA ALA A 264 22.96 6.54 -21.53
C ALA A 264 22.46 7.56 -22.56
N HIS A 265 21.17 7.96 -22.52
CA HIS A 265 20.70 9.09 -23.33
C HIS A 265 19.65 9.97 -22.62
N LYS A 266 20.15 11.06 -22.04
CA LYS A 266 19.74 12.50 -22.10
C LYS A 266 18.28 12.97 -22.25
N ASN A 267 17.27 12.14 -22.49
CA ASN A 267 15.86 12.54 -22.48
C ASN A 267 15.11 11.75 -21.39
N LYS A 268 15.23 12.23 -20.13
CA LYS A 268 14.60 11.69 -18.91
C LYS A 268 13.07 11.91 -18.86
N VAL A 269 12.32 11.51 -19.88
CA VAL A 269 10.86 11.37 -19.72
C VAL A 269 10.60 9.92 -19.36
N GLY A 270 10.32 9.67 -18.07
CA GLY A 270 9.93 8.35 -17.59
C GLY A 270 8.66 7.84 -18.28
N PRO A 271 8.26 6.58 -18.03
CA PRO A 271 7.05 6.04 -18.62
C PRO A 271 5.83 6.92 -18.29
N SER A 272 4.89 7.03 -19.23
CA SER A 272 3.66 7.78 -19.03
C SER A 272 2.55 6.85 -18.54
N PRO A 273 1.75 7.26 -17.54
CA PRO A 273 0.64 6.45 -17.07
C PRO A 273 -0.45 6.34 -18.14
N ARG A 274 -1.14 5.20 -18.16
CA ARG A 274 -2.31 4.97 -19.04
C ARG A 274 -3.47 5.87 -18.64
N ASN A 275 -3.64 6.11 -17.34
CA ASN A 275 -4.65 7.01 -16.79
C ASN A 275 -4.12 7.75 -15.57
N LYS A 276 -4.69 8.94 -15.31
CA LYS A 276 -4.45 9.71 -14.09
C LYS A 276 -5.78 10.18 -13.51
N LEU A 277 -6.14 9.64 -12.37
CA LEU A 277 -7.33 10.00 -11.61
C LEU A 277 -6.96 11.10 -10.62
N ILE A 278 -7.70 12.20 -10.65
CA ILE A 278 -7.48 13.38 -9.83
C ILE A 278 -8.81 13.72 -9.15
N GLY A 279 -8.75 13.98 -7.85
CA GLY A 279 -9.90 14.52 -7.13
C GLY A 279 -9.67 14.64 -5.62
N HIS A 280 -8.82 13.79 -5.03
CA HIS A 280 -8.43 13.94 -3.63
C HIS A 280 -7.70 15.27 -3.38
N ASP A 281 -7.96 15.88 -2.22
CA ASP A 281 -7.39 17.19 -1.86
C ASP A 281 -6.04 17.08 -1.13
N PHE A 282 -5.72 15.89 -0.63
CA PHE A 282 -4.47 15.55 0.06
C PHE A 282 -3.90 14.23 -0.47
N ALA A 283 -2.79 13.77 0.13
CA ALA A 283 -2.11 12.53 -0.25
C ALA A 283 -3.07 11.34 -0.26
N VAL A 284 -2.98 10.49 -1.28
CA VAL A 284 -3.78 9.27 -1.39
C VAL A 284 -3.03 8.14 -0.68
N ARG A 285 -3.56 7.68 0.45
CA ARG A 285 -2.86 6.78 1.37
C ARG A 285 -2.96 5.31 0.98
N LYS A 286 -4.10 4.89 0.43
CA LYS A 286 -4.35 3.52 -0.03
C LYS A 286 -5.15 3.53 -1.32
N VAL A 287 -4.82 2.61 -2.23
CA VAL A 287 -5.60 2.30 -3.43
C VAL A 287 -5.79 0.79 -3.54
N GLN A 288 -7.00 0.35 -3.91
CA GLN A 288 -7.30 -1.05 -4.16
C GLN A 288 -8.30 -1.24 -5.29
N TRP A 289 -7.94 -2.10 -6.24
CA TRP A 289 -8.84 -2.58 -7.28
C TRP A 289 -9.95 -3.43 -6.68
N SER A 290 -11.15 -3.28 -7.25
CA SER A 290 -12.29 -4.08 -6.88
C SER A 290 -12.04 -5.56 -7.18
N PRO A 291 -12.34 -6.47 -6.25
CA PRO A 291 -12.35 -7.90 -6.53
C PRO A 291 -13.56 -8.31 -7.37
N HIS A 292 -14.47 -7.39 -7.72
CA HIS A 292 -15.73 -7.68 -8.44
C HIS A 292 -15.81 -7.06 -9.84
N ALA A 293 -14.87 -6.17 -10.20
CA ALA A 293 -14.88 -5.46 -11.46
C ALA A 293 -13.46 -5.02 -11.85
N SER A 294 -13.10 -5.20 -13.11
CA SER A 294 -11.76 -4.88 -13.62
C SER A 294 -11.51 -3.39 -13.84
N ASP A 295 -12.57 -2.58 -13.82
CA ASP A 295 -12.56 -1.15 -14.10
C ASP A 295 -12.89 -0.30 -12.87
N ILE A 296 -13.02 -0.90 -11.68
CA ILE A 296 -13.39 -0.17 -10.46
C ILE A 296 -12.27 -0.25 -9.43
N LEU A 297 -11.98 0.86 -8.77
CA LEU A 297 -11.03 0.92 -7.67
C LEU A 297 -11.52 1.84 -6.54
N LEU A 298 -11.06 1.56 -5.34
CA LEU A 298 -11.30 2.30 -4.11
C LEU A 298 -10.01 3.00 -3.70
N SER A 299 -10.13 4.19 -3.14
CA SER A 299 -9.01 4.88 -2.49
C SER A 299 -9.45 5.53 -1.19
N CYS A 300 -8.48 5.74 -0.30
CA CYS A 300 -8.64 6.55 0.91
C CYS A 300 -7.47 7.52 1.05
N SER A 301 -7.71 8.66 1.70
CA SER A 301 -6.78 9.79 1.70
C SER A 301 -6.74 10.53 3.04
N TYR A 302 -5.68 11.31 3.21
CA TYR A 302 -5.57 12.32 4.26
C TYR A 302 -6.55 13.48 4.10
N ASP A 303 -7.34 13.53 3.01
CA ASP A 303 -8.47 14.45 2.87
C ASP A 303 -9.72 13.98 3.63
N MET A 304 -9.59 12.92 4.45
CA MET A 304 -10.64 12.34 5.27
C MET A 304 -11.75 11.66 4.46
N THR A 305 -11.56 11.44 3.15
CA THR A 305 -12.53 10.78 2.29
C THR A 305 -12.06 9.41 1.79
N CYS A 306 -13.04 8.54 1.53
CA CYS A 306 -12.88 7.41 0.63
C CYS A 306 -13.56 7.71 -0.70
N ARG A 307 -12.98 7.28 -1.81
CA ARG A 307 -13.52 7.52 -3.16
C ARG A 307 -13.50 6.27 -4.00
N VAL A 308 -14.55 6.09 -4.80
CA VAL A 308 -14.73 4.97 -5.72
C VAL A 308 -14.62 5.51 -7.13
N TRP A 309 -13.77 4.89 -7.94
CA TRP A 309 -13.44 5.38 -9.28
C TRP A 309 -13.73 4.33 -10.34
N ARG A 310 -14.09 4.78 -11.54
CA ARG A 310 -14.11 3.98 -12.76
C ARG A 310 -12.90 4.31 -13.61
N ASP A 311 -12.11 3.30 -13.94
CA ASP A 311 -11.11 3.38 -14.99
C ASP A 311 -11.79 3.32 -16.36
N LEU A 312 -12.00 4.50 -16.95
CA LEU A 312 -12.62 4.66 -18.27
C LEU A 312 -11.65 4.39 -19.44
N THR A 313 -10.45 3.87 -19.18
CA THR A 313 -9.52 3.59 -20.27
C THR A 313 -10.04 2.47 -21.18
N ASP A 314 -10.22 2.81 -22.46
CA ASP A 314 -10.58 1.84 -23.49
C ASP A 314 -9.36 0.96 -23.81
N GLU A 315 -9.56 -0.37 -23.81
CA GLU A 315 -8.53 -1.34 -24.23
C GLU A 315 -8.45 -1.50 -25.74
N THR A 316 -9.52 -1.15 -26.46
CA THR A 316 -9.63 -1.30 -27.91
C THR A 316 -9.10 -0.10 -28.69
N ALA A 317 -8.89 1.05 -28.02
CA ALA A 317 -8.44 2.29 -28.65
C ALA A 317 -7.21 2.91 -27.97
N PRO A 318 -6.04 2.24 -27.97
CA PRO A 318 -4.83 2.72 -27.28
C PRO A 318 -4.31 4.07 -27.81
N PHE A 319 -4.62 4.43 -29.06
CA PHE A 319 -4.17 5.68 -29.70
C PHE A 319 -5.11 6.88 -29.53
N MET A 320 -6.34 6.69 -29.00
CA MET A 320 -7.31 7.78 -28.76
C MET A 320 -7.23 8.38 -27.35
N SER A 321 -6.29 7.93 -26.51
CA SER A 321 -6.05 8.41 -25.13
C SER A 321 -5.65 9.90 -25.03
N GLY A 322 -5.52 10.61 -26.17
CA GLY A 322 -5.31 12.06 -26.22
C GLY A 322 -6.56 12.91 -25.95
N MET A 323 -7.76 12.31 -25.88
CA MET A 323 -8.93 13.03 -25.38
C MET A 323 -8.74 13.24 -23.88
N ARG A 324 -8.47 14.49 -23.45
CA ARG A 324 -8.42 14.89 -22.04
C ARG A 324 -9.66 14.34 -21.33
N MET A 325 -9.53 13.21 -20.66
CA MET A 325 -10.59 12.64 -19.82
C MET A 325 -10.99 13.74 -18.84
N ARG A 326 -12.27 14.12 -18.83
CA ARG A 326 -12.77 15.06 -17.82
C ARG A 326 -12.57 14.36 -16.48
N HIS A 327 -11.62 14.85 -15.68
CA HIS A 327 -11.22 14.23 -14.41
C HIS A 327 -12.40 13.97 -13.46
N GLY A 328 -13.52 14.69 -13.62
CA GLY A 328 -14.76 14.49 -12.86
C GLY A 328 -15.58 13.24 -13.23
N ASP A 329 -15.45 12.70 -14.44
CA ASP A 329 -16.32 11.60 -14.92
C ASP A 329 -15.90 10.22 -14.38
N ALA A 330 -14.67 10.11 -13.85
CA ALA A 330 -14.15 8.87 -13.29
C ALA A 330 -14.60 8.64 -11.83
N LEU A 331 -14.98 9.68 -11.09
CA LEU A 331 -15.44 9.53 -9.70
C LEU A 331 -16.89 9.04 -9.68
N ILE A 332 -17.13 7.86 -9.11
CA ILE A 332 -18.46 7.24 -9.03
C ILE A 332 -19.14 7.55 -7.70
N ASN A 333 -18.37 7.53 -6.61
CA ASN A 333 -18.90 7.69 -5.26
C ASN A 333 -17.83 8.28 -4.34
N GLN A 334 -18.26 9.04 -3.34
CA GLN A 334 -17.42 9.63 -2.30
C GLN A 334 -18.08 9.39 -0.95
N PHE A 335 -17.28 8.90 -0.01
CA PHE A 335 -17.66 8.68 1.38
C PHE A 335 -16.84 9.60 2.28
N ASP A 336 -17.54 10.45 3.02
CA ASP A 336 -17.02 11.60 3.77
C ASP A 336 -17.46 11.58 5.25
N ALA A 337 -17.79 10.40 5.79
CA ALA A 337 -18.20 10.26 7.18
C ALA A 337 -17.02 10.20 8.17
N HIS A 338 -15.79 10.02 7.67
CA HIS A 338 -14.61 10.06 8.53
C HIS A 338 -14.27 11.52 8.88
N SER A 339 -13.90 11.77 10.14
CA SER A 339 -13.56 13.11 10.64
C SER A 339 -12.07 13.36 10.78
N GLU A 340 -11.25 12.39 10.40
CA GLU A 340 -9.79 12.42 10.45
C GLU A 340 -9.22 11.60 9.27
N PHE A 341 -7.89 11.57 9.13
CA PHE A 341 -7.22 10.86 8.04
C PHE A 341 -7.68 9.41 7.89
N VAL A 342 -8.00 8.99 6.65
CA VAL A 342 -8.39 7.61 6.37
C VAL A 342 -7.19 6.84 5.83
N LEU A 343 -6.76 5.82 6.57
CA LEU A 343 -5.54 5.06 6.27
C LEU A 343 -5.82 3.67 5.70
N GLY A 344 -6.93 3.07 6.10
CA GLY A 344 -7.31 1.73 5.70
C GLY A 344 -8.62 1.72 4.94
N CYS A 345 -8.66 0.99 3.84
CA CYS A 345 -9.89 0.57 3.19
C CYS A 345 -9.71 -0.85 2.65
N ASP A 346 -10.82 -1.56 2.43
CA ASP A 346 -10.86 -2.88 1.80
C ASP A 346 -12.23 -3.20 1.20
N TRP A 347 -12.23 -3.95 0.09
CA TRP A 347 -13.46 -4.44 -0.53
C TRP A 347 -13.94 -5.71 0.16
N SER A 348 -15.25 -5.82 0.38
CA SER A 348 -15.83 -7.11 0.77
C SER A 348 -15.68 -8.09 -0.40
N LEU A 349 -15.16 -9.28 -0.12
CA LEU A 349 -15.04 -10.36 -1.10
C LEU A 349 -16.39 -11.02 -1.42
N TRP A 350 -17.33 -10.94 -0.48
CA TRP A 350 -18.58 -11.72 -0.51
C TRP A 350 -19.79 -10.82 -0.81
N GLY A 351 -19.85 -9.65 -0.16
CA GLY A 351 -20.87 -8.65 -0.39
C GLY A 351 -20.50 -7.73 -1.55
N ARG A 352 -21.02 -8.00 -2.76
CA ARG A 352 -20.71 -7.17 -3.93
C ARG A 352 -21.05 -5.70 -3.68
N GLY A 353 -20.06 -4.83 -3.88
CA GLY A 353 -20.20 -3.38 -3.69
C GLY A 353 -20.08 -2.90 -2.24
N PHE A 354 -19.90 -3.78 -1.25
CA PHE A 354 -19.59 -3.36 0.11
C PHE A 354 -18.08 -3.18 0.31
N VAL A 355 -17.74 -2.20 1.14
CA VAL A 355 -16.36 -1.89 1.53
C VAL A 355 -16.30 -1.60 3.02
N ALA A 356 -15.12 -1.77 3.61
CA ALA A 356 -14.78 -1.31 4.94
C ALA A 356 -13.76 -0.17 4.82
N SER A 357 -13.85 0.81 5.70
CA SER A 357 -12.84 1.86 5.85
C SER A 357 -12.56 2.14 7.31
N THR A 358 -11.32 2.54 7.62
CA THR A 358 -10.89 2.91 8.96
C THR A 358 -9.92 4.08 8.93
N GLY A 359 -10.03 4.96 9.93
CA GLY A 359 -9.26 6.18 9.99
C GLY A 359 -8.82 6.55 11.40
N TRP A 360 -8.17 7.70 11.48
CA TRP A 360 -7.66 8.28 12.71
C TRP A 360 -8.74 8.86 13.62
N ASP A 361 -10.00 8.80 13.22
CA ASP A 361 -11.16 9.18 14.02
C ASP A 361 -11.63 8.05 14.96
N GLU A 362 -10.85 6.96 15.06
CA GLU A 362 -11.20 5.74 15.80
C GLU A 362 -12.41 5.00 15.22
N MET A 363 -12.81 5.32 13.97
CA MET A 363 -13.99 4.72 13.36
C MET A 363 -13.60 3.63 12.37
N VAL A 364 -14.41 2.58 12.37
CA VAL A 364 -14.49 1.58 11.32
C VAL A 364 -15.90 1.68 10.74
N TYR A 365 -16.00 1.91 9.44
CA TYR A 365 -17.28 1.95 8.73
C TYR A 365 -17.36 0.82 7.71
N VAL A 366 -18.50 0.13 7.69
CA VAL A 366 -18.90 -0.73 6.56
C VAL A 366 -19.98 -0.02 5.78
N TRP A 367 -19.77 0.20 4.48
CA TRP A 367 -20.68 0.97 3.64
C TRP A 367 -20.74 0.41 2.22
N LYS A 368 -21.78 0.81 1.49
CA LYS A 368 -22.02 0.37 0.11
C LYS A 368 -21.41 1.39 -0.84
N ALA A 369 -20.40 0.97 -1.58
CA ALA A 369 -19.62 1.76 -2.52
C ALA A 369 -20.24 1.86 -3.92
N ILE A 370 -20.95 0.82 -4.38
CA ILE A 370 -21.57 0.72 -5.71
C ILE A 370 -22.98 0.14 -5.60
#